data_AF-A0A7S2HME4-F1
#
_entry.id   AF-A0A7S2HME4-F1
#
_cell.length_a   1.000
_cell.length_b   1.000
_cell.length_c   1.000
_cell.angle_alpha   90.00
_cell.angle_beta   90.00
_cell.angle_gamma   90.00
#
_symmetry.space_group_name_H-M   'P 1'
#
loop_
_entity.id
_entity.type
_entity.pdbx_description
1 polymer ?
#
loop_
_entity_poly.entity_id
_entity_poly.type
_entity_poly.pdbx_seq_one_letter_code
_entity_poly.pdbx_strand_id
1 'polypeptide(L)'
;RTSRAESAGHQSPVPSCILSSAAMRTATLLLVSASASLFLAAPAFAEEALAEDEPFPEDFACVANSREECEISFRQLRAAAQTGEKALAPGEKAAVAPAKDEQAKVEKKAKAEPAPRARPVVVTQANATAAGCTAEDQAAMAKLGGGNEDGTFPKVSSECGHAAYSWFSFHPSSMTSCLQRRVGISASCAACFVKAGQYGVDHCKLQCLFGSWCSKMCLGCSAEGTEVAKTCAGVPTPQAAYC
;
A
#
# COMPACT_ATOMS: atom_id res chain seq x y z
N ARG A 1 50.84 -54.65 38.67
CA ARG A 1 51.59 -53.65 37.87
C ARG A 1 50.54 -52.89 37.07
N THR A 2 50.05 -51.76 37.58
CA THR A 2 50.51 -50.38 37.23
C THR A 2 50.11 -50.03 35.78
N SER A 3 49.38 -48.96 35.44
CA SER A 3 49.05 -47.74 36.16
C SER A 3 47.88 -47.01 35.48
N ARG A 4 47.23 -46.20 36.31
CA ARG A 4 46.29 -45.10 36.04
C ARG A 4 46.97 -43.91 35.34
N ALA A 5 46.23 -43.24 34.44
CA ALA A 5 46.33 -41.82 34.06
C ALA A 5 45.03 -41.53 33.30
N GLU A 6 44.09 -40.64 33.62
CA GLU A 6 44.02 -39.33 34.30
C GLU A 6 44.75 -38.17 33.59
N SER A 7 43.97 -37.42 32.78
CA SER A 7 44.03 -35.96 32.52
C SER A 7 43.62 -35.68 31.07
N ALA A 8 43.03 -34.54 30.67
CA ALA A 8 42.28 -33.46 31.29
C ALA A 8 41.99 -32.47 30.15
N GLY A 9 40.84 -31.78 30.18
CA GLY A 9 40.67 -30.43 29.64
C GLY A 9 40.43 -30.26 28.13
N HIS A 10 39.23 -29.85 27.74
CA HIS A 10 38.94 -28.45 27.37
C HIS A 10 37.46 -28.35 26.95
N GLN A 11 36.59 -27.95 27.89
CA GLN A 11 35.26 -27.45 27.58
C GLN A 11 35.33 -25.94 27.69
N SER A 12 35.03 -25.25 26.59
CA SER A 12 34.75 -23.82 26.59
C SER A 12 33.33 -23.57 26.06
N PRO A 13 32.65 -22.54 26.60
CA PRO A 13 31.20 -22.41 26.59
C PRO A 13 30.67 -21.71 25.33
N VAL A 14 29.54 -22.20 24.83
CA VAL A 14 28.64 -21.42 23.96
C VAL A 14 27.57 -20.74 24.82
N PRO A 15 27.36 -19.41 24.70
CA PRO A 15 26.30 -18.72 25.43
C PRO A 15 24.94 -19.00 24.78
N SER A 16 24.12 -19.78 25.49
CA SER A 16 22.69 -19.91 25.24
C SER A 16 21.96 -18.65 25.68
N CYS A 17 21.57 -17.79 24.74
CA CYS A 17 20.57 -16.75 24.99
C CYS A 17 19.17 -17.38 24.93
N ILE A 18 18.78 -18.04 26.02
CA ILE A 18 17.38 -18.36 26.32
C ILE A 18 16.76 -17.08 26.87
N LEU A 19 16.07 -16.30 26.03
CA LEU A 19 15.22 -15.21 26.51
C LEU A 19 13.88 -15.81 26.94
N SER A 20 13.83 -16.14 28.24
CA SER A 20 12.64 -16.64 28.92
C SER A 20 11.56 -15.55 28.95
N SER A 21 10.48 -15.77 28.19
CA SER A 21 9.24 -14.99 28.32
C SER A 21 8.46 -15.50 29.53
N ALA A 22 8.69 -14.89 30.69
CA ALA A 22 7.79 -15.01 31.83
C ALA A 22 7.98 -13.81 32.76
N ALA A 23 6.87 -13.37 33.36
CA ALA A 23 6.74 -12.32 34.36
C ALA A 23 6.64 -10.88 33.83
N MET A 24 5.41 -10.49 33.46
CA MET A 24 4.83 -9.20 33.86
C MET A 24 3.30 -9.31 33.76
N ARG A 25 2.72 -10.06 34.70
CA ARG A 25 1.34 -9.89 35.16
C ARG A 25 1.44 -9.64 36.66
N THR A 26 0.52 -8.82 37.18
CA THR A 26 0.32 -8.41 38.59
C THR A 26 1.09 -7.18 39.07
N ALA A 27 0.54 -5.99 38.80
CA ALA A 27 0.59 -4.85 39.72
C ALA A 27 -0.52 -3.85 39.37
N THR A 28 -1.76 -4.19 39.72
CA THR A 28 -2.89 -3.24 39.66
C THR A 28 -3.82 -3.54 40.81
N LEU A 29 -3.62 -2.90 41.96
CA LEU A 29 -4.67 -2.67 42.96
C LEU A 29 -4.17 -1.78 44.12
N LEU A 30 -5.01 -0.78 44.47
CA LEU A 30 -5.06 0.06 45.68
C LEU A 30 -4.07 1.25 45.69
N LEU A 31 -4.40 2.52 45.98
CA LEU A 31 -5.53 3.30 46.50
C LEU A 31 -5.36 4.73 45.88
N VAL A 32 -6.36 5.59 45.70
CA VAL A 32 -6.87 6.53 46.70
C VAL A 32 -8.21 7.11 46.20
N SER A 33 -9.08 7.23 47.19
CA SER A 33 -10.47 7.65 47.23
C SER A 33 -10.76 9.10 46.87
N ALA A 34 -12.01 9.30 46.42
CA ALA A 34 -12.93 10.38 46.78
C ALA A 34 -12.60 11.82 46.38
N SER A 35 -13.35 12.32 45.40
CA SER A 35 -13.81 13.72 45.33
C SER A 35 -15.06 13.78 44.44
N ALA A 36 -16.20 13.41 45.01
CA ALA A 36 -17.50 13.77 44.46
C ALA A 36 -17.96 15.07 45.15
N SER A 37 -18.11 16.15 44.39
CA SER A 37 -19.28 17.06 44.41
C SER A 37 -18.95 18.43 43.80
N LEU A 38 -19.96 18.97 43.11
CA LEU A 38 -20.13 20.34 42.60
C LEU A 38 -19.36 20.68 41.32
N PHE A 39 -20.06 20.69 40.18
CA PHE A 39 -20.75 21.91 39.75
C PHE A 39 -21.85 21.57 38.74
N LEU A 40 -23.08 21.92 39.15
CA LEU A 40 -24.20 22.22 38.27
C LEU A 40 -23.82 23.37 37.35
N ALA A 41 -24.02 23.20 36.04
CA ALA A 41 -24.57 24.23 35.15
C ALA A 41 -24.66 23.67 33.72
N ALA A 42 -25.86 23.33 33.30
CA ALA A 42 -26.20 23.34 31.89
C ALA A 42 -26.36 24.80 31.44
N PRO A 43 -25.92 25.18 30.23
CA PRO A 43 -26.53 26.29 29.52
C PRO A 43 -27.49 25.75 28.46
N ALA A 44 -28.61 26.45 28.40
CA ALA A 44 -29.67 26.32 27.45
C ALA A 44 -29.17 26.44 26.00
N PHE A 45 -29.81 25.65 25.13
CA PHE A 45 -29.93 25.94 23.71
C PHE A 45 -30.62 27.29 23.56
N ALA A 46 -29.85 28.31 23.15
CA ALA A 46 -30.37 29.51 22.54
C ALA A 46 -29.97 29.46 21.06
N GLU A 47 -31.03 29.45 20.26
CA GLU A 47 -31.10 29.76 18.84
C GLU A 47 -30.49 31.13 18.58
N GLU A 48 -29.46 31.22 17.72
CA GLU A 48 -29.18 32.45 16.99
C GLU A 48 -28.50 32.12 15.66
N ALA A 49 -29.00 32.77 14.63
CA ALA A 49 -28.72 32.54 13.23
C ALA A 49 -27.71 33.56 12.70
N LEU A 50 -27.14 33.19 11.54
CA LEU A 50 -26.50 34.04 10.51
C LEU A 50 -25.02 34.44 10.70
N ALA A 51 -24.23 33.98 9.71
CA ALA A 51 -23.22 34.69 8.91
C ALA A 51 -22.10 35.46 9.67
N GLU A 52 -20.82 35.41 9.31
CA GLU A 52 -20.21 35.58 7.99
C GLU A 52 -18.81 34.91 7.92
N ASP A 53 -18.41 34.63 6.69
CA ASP A 53 -17.07 34.49 6.09
C ASP A 53 -15.88 34.99 6.93
N GLU A 54 -14.85 34.16 7.14
CA GLU A 54 -13.44 34.60 7.32
C GLU A 54 -12.49 33.38 7.10
N PRO A 55 -11.24 33.62 6.65
CA PRO A 55 -10.58 32.82 5.63
C PRO A 55 -9.58 31.79 6.16
N PHE A 56 -9.27 30.83 5.30
CA PHE A 56 -8.23 29.82 5.46
C PHE A 56 -6.84 30.44 5.73
N PRO A 57 -6.03 29.91 6.68
CA PRO A 57 -4.64 30.30 6.83
C PRO A 57 -3.77 29.74 5.70
N GLU A 58 -3.15 30.65 4.95
CA GLU A 58 -2.14 30.38 3.92
C GLU A 58 -0.74 30.19 4.55
N ASP A 59 -0.40 28.97 4.91
CA ASP A 59 0.97 28.60 5.29
C ASP A 59 1.77 28.11 4.06
N PHE A 60 2.01 28.99 3.09
CA PHE A 60 3.10 28.84 2.11
C PHE A 60 3.82 30.18 1.93
N ALA A 61 4.41 30.67 3.02
CA ALA A 61 5.35 31.78 2.96
C ALA A 61 6.68 31.30 2.35
N CYS A 62 6.97 31.75 1.12
CA CYS A 62 8.32 31.72 0.57
C CYS A 62 9.24 32.61 1.43
N VAL A 63 10.34 32.04 1.92
CA VAL A 63 11.45 32.80 2.50
C VAL A 63 12.18 33.51 1.35
N ALA A 64 11.97 34.81 1.17
CA ALA A 64 12.89 35.68 0.40
C ALA A 64 12.68 37.17 0.68
N ASN A 65 13.81 37.87 0.73
CA ASN A 65 14.04 39.20 1.30
C ASN A 65 13.99 40.31 0.23
N SER A 66 12.89 40.42 -0.53
CA SER A 66 12.43 41.63 -1.27
C SER A 66 11.43 41.29 -2.39
N ARG A 67 10.54 42.24 -2.70
CA ARG A 67 9.36 42.10 -3.58
C ARG A 67 9.67 42.07 -5.08
N GLU A 68 10.92 42.30 -5.48
CA GLU A 68 11.27 42.54 -6.89
C GLU A 68 11.65 41.27 -7.68
N GLU A 69 11.91 40.14 -7.02
CA GLU A 69 12.26 38.87 -7.71
C GLU A 69 11.04 37.99 -8.05
N CYS A 70 9.84 38.29 -7.54
CA CYS A 70 8.64 37.50 -7.79
C CYS A 70 8.04 37.69 -9.21
N GLU A 71 8.31 38.82 -9.86
CA GLU A 71 7.81 39.07 -11.23
C GLU A 71 8.57 38.30 -12.32
N ILE A 72 9.83 37.91 -12.06
CA ILE A 72 10.67 37.26 -13.08
C ILE A 72 10.23 35.81 -13.34
N SER A 73 9.67 35.12 -12.34
CA SER A 73 9.25 33.71 -12.44
C SER A 73 7.95 33.50 -13.23
N PHE A 74 6.97 34.41 -13.11
CA PHE A 74 5.66 34.26 -13.78
C PHE A 74 5.72 34.51 -15.30
N ARG A 75 6.70 35.29 -15.79
CA ARG A 75 6.91 35.49 -17.23
C ARG A 75 7.58 34.28 -17.90
N GLN A 76 8.48 33.60 -17.20
CA GLN A 76 9.14 32.40 -17.73
C GLN A 76 8.18 31.20 -17.84
N LEU A 77 7.25 31.06 -16.89
CA LEU A 77 6.20 30.03 -16.93
C LEU A 77 5.19 30.24 -18.06
N ARG A 78 4.87 31.49 -18.42
CA ARG A 78 4.03 31.78 -19.60
C ARG A 78 4.75 31.61 -20.94
N ALA A 79 6.07 31.82 -21.00
CA ALA A 79 6.84 31.59 -22.21
C ALA A 79 6.95 30.10 -22.58
N ALA A 80 7.01 29.20 -21.59
CA ALA A 80 7.03 27.76 -21.82
C ALA A 80 5.66 27.18 -22.27
N ALA A 81 4.56 27.90 -22.02
CA ALA A 81 3.20 27.45 -22.36
C ALA A 81 2.76 27.81 -23.79
N GLN A 82 3.46 28.70 -24.50
CA GLN A 82 3.06 29.17 -25.83
C GLN A 82 3.72 28.43 -27.00
N THR A 83 4.71 27.57 -26.79
CA THR A 83 5.21 26.65 -27.82
C THR A 83 4.46 25.32 -27.75
N GLY A 84 3.16 25.36 -27.99
CA GLY A 84 2.43 24.20 -28.49
C GLY A 84 2.48 24.23 -30.02
N GLU A 85 3.14 23.25 -30.64
CA GLU A 85 2.94 22.98 -32.06
C GLU A 85 2.58 21.52 -32.28
N LYS A 86 1.81 21.33 -33.35
CA LYS A 86 0.67 20.46 -33.50
C LYS A 86 0.94 19.48 -34.65
N ALA A 87 0.69 18.20 -34.37
CA ALA A 87 0.29 17.09 -35.26
C ALA A 87 0.93 16.93 -36.66
N LEU A 88 1.54 15.75 -36.92
CA LEU A 88 1.34 15.00 -38.18
C LEU A 88 1.79 13.52 -38.08
N ALA A 89 0.94 12.60 -38.54
CA ALA A 89 1.30 11.27 -39.06
C ALA A 89 1.02 11.27 -40.57
N PRO A 90 1.45 10.30 -41.42
CA PRO A 90 2.12 9.02 -41.16
C PRO A 90 3.35 8.70 -42.05
N GLY A 91 4.06 7.61 -41.71
CA GLY A 91 4.85 6.78 -42.65
C GLY A 91 6.30 7.20 -42.90
N GLU A 92 7.27 6.37 -42.48
CA GLU A 92 8.11 5.55 -43.37
C GLU A 92 9.21 4.84 -42.54
N LYS A 93 9.80 3.81 -43.14
CA LYS A 93 10.53 2.68 -42.56
C LYS A 93 12.01 2.96 -42.34
N ALA A 94 12.58 2.42 -41.26
CA ALA A 94 13.91 1.78 -41.22
C ALA A 94 14.10 1.19 -39.80
N ALA A 95 13.99 -0.13 -39.57
CA ALA A 95 14.95 -1.17 -39.93
C ALA A 95 16.33 -0.96 -39.29
N VAL A 96 16.51 -1.47 -38.07
CA VAL A 96 17.78 -2.09 -37.65
C VAL A 96 17.43 -3.39 -36.92
N ALA A 97 17.79 -4.50 -37.57
CA ALA A 97 17.94 -5.83 -36.99
C ALA A 97 19.45 -6.11 -36.84
N PRO A 98 19.89 -7.30 -36.41
CA PRO A 98 19.60 -7.97 -35.15
C PRO A 98 20.91 -8.36 -34.42
N ALA A 99 20.92 -8.39 -33.09
CA ALA A 99 21.94 -9.15 -32.36
C ALA A 99 21.41 -10.58 -32.15
N LYS A 100 22.02 -11.51 -32.89
CA LYS A 100 21.92 -12.97 -32.77
C LYS A 100 22.56 -13.41 -31.44
N ASP A 101 21.84 -14.18 -30.64
CA ASP A 101 21.94 -15.65 -30.53
C ASP A 101 23.05 -16.08 -29.56
N GLU A 102 22.66 -16.65 -28.43
CA GLU A 102 23.12 -18.01 -28.14
C GLU A 102 22.11 -18.67 -27.19
N GLN A 103 21.39 -19.65 -27.73
CA GLN A 103 20.55 -20.56 -26.98
C GLN A 103 21.43 -21.55 -26.21
N ALA A 104 21.18 -21.71 -24.91
CA ALA A 104 21.58 -22.92 -24.20
C ALA A 104 20.35 -23.54 -23.52
N LYS A 105 19.65 -24.33 -24.32
CA LYS A 105 18.69 -25.36 -23.90
C LYS A 105 19.42 -26.42 -23.08
N VAL A 106 19.04 -26.60 -21.81
CA VAL A 106 19.31 -27.85 -21.08
C VAL A 106 18.06 -28.30 -20.34
N GLU A 107 17.20 -29.02 -21.06
CA GLU A 107 16.46 -30.11 -20.46
C GLU A 107 17.33 -31.37 -20.54
N LYS A 108 17.66 -31.98 -19.40
CA LYS A 108 17.56 -33.44 -19.22
C LYS A 108 17.78 -33.86 -17.76
N LYS A 109 16.70 -34.41 -17.21
CA LYS A 109 16.60 -35.74 -16.59
C LYS A 109 17.60 -36.10 -15.47
N ALA A 110 17.02 -36.26 -14.27
CA ALA A 110 17.61 -36.92 -13.12
C ALA A 110 18.21 -38.31 -13.44
N LYS A 111 19.40 -38.57 -12.90
CA LYS A 111 19.82 -39.84 -12.29
C LYS A 111 20.90 -39.55 -11.24
N ALA A 112 20.81 -40.24 -10.11
CA ALA A 112 21.50 -39.98 -8.85
C ALA A 112 23.00 -40.35 -8.80
N GLU A 113 23.68 -39.72 -7.82
CA GLU A 113 24.85 -40.16 -7.01
C GLU A 113 26.29 -39.80 -7.47
N PRO A 114 27.30 -39.58 -6.58
CA PRO A 114 27.38 -38.76 -5.35
C PRO A 114 28.46 -37.63 -5.41
N ALA A 115 28.47 -36.79 -4.37
CA ALA A 115 29.16 -35.49 -4.23
C ALA A 115 30.71 -35.45 -4.31
N PRO A 116 31.26 -34.26 -4.62
CA PRO A 116 32.19 -33.63 -3.68
C PRO A 116 31.67 -32.27 -3.16
N ARG A 117 32.05 -31.97 -1.92
CA ARG A 117 31.54 -30.91 -1.05
C ARG A 117 31.64 -29.51 -1.68
N ALA A 118 30.51 -28.94 -2.09
CA ALA A 118 30.38 -27.52 -2.42
C ALA A 118 29.94 -26.71 -1.19
N ARG A 119 30.61 -25.59 -0.96
CA ARG A 119 30.28 -24.59 0.06
C ARG A 119 28.85 -24.07 -0.13
N PRO A 120 28.08 -23.80 0.94
CA PRO A 120 26.80 -23.12 0.79
C PRO A 120 27.05 -21.70 0.28
N VAL A 121 26.60 -21.43 -0.94
CA VAL A 121 26.44 -20.06 -1.43
C VAL A 121 25.27 -19.48 -0.65
N VAL A 122 25.58 -18.65 0.34
CA VAL A 122 24.59 -17.86 1.06
C VAL A 122 24.13 -16.77 0.10
N VAL A 123 22.97 -16.97 -0.52
CA VAL A 123 22.26 -15.89 -1.21
C VAL A 123 21.73 -14.97 -0.13
N THR A 124 22.37 -13.82 0.05
CA THR A 124 21.89 -12.77 0.94
C THR A 124 20.57 -12.24 0.37
N GLN A 125 19.45 -12.73 0.91
CA GLN A 125 18.12 -12.25 0.57
C GLN A 125 18.02 -10.81 1.08
N ALA A 126 18.19 -9.83 0.19
CA ALA A 126 17.84 -8.46 0.50
C ALA A 126 16.35 -8.45 0.83
N ASN A 127 16.03 -8.17 2.10
CA ASN A 127 14.67 -7.98 2.57
C ASN A 127 14.18 -6.61 2.07
N ALA A 128 14.12 -6.44 0.75
CA ALA A 128 13.19 -5.50 0.16
C ALA A 128 11.82 -6.01 0.58
N THR A 129 11.04 -5.17 1.28
CA THR A 129 9.60 -5.41 1.42
C THR A 129 9.07 -5.59 0.01
N ALA A 130 8.90 -6.85 -0.42
CA ALA A 130 8.53 -7.15 -1.78
C ALA A 130 7.16 -6.51 -2.01
N ALA A 131 7.08 -5.65 -3.03
CA ALA A 131 5.83 -5.08 -3.48
C ALA A 131 4.80 -6.20 -3.69
N GLY A 132 3.55 -5.97 -3.29
CA GLY A 132 2.48 -6.96 -3.43
C GLY A 132 2.11 -7.25 -4.88
N CYS A 133 2.34 -6.29 -5.78
CA CYS A 133 2.07 -6.39 -7.21
C CYS A 133 3.35 -6.47 -8.05
N THR A 134 3.28 -7.18 -9.17
CA THR A 134 4.34 -7.22 -10.19
C THR A 134 4.12 -6.16 -11.28
N ALA A 135 5.08 -6.06 -12.21
CA ALA A 135 4.93 -5.18 -13.38
C ALA A 135 3.78 -5.63 -14.31
N GLU A 136 3.54 -6.93 -14.42
CA GLU A 136 2.42 -7.49 -15.18
C GLU A 136 1.08 -7.11 -14.55
N ASP A 137 1.00 -7.15 -13.22
CA ASP A 137 -0.18 -6.71 -12.48
C ASP A 137 -0.47 -5.22 -12.73
N GLN A 138 0.57 -4.40 -12.66
CA GLN A 138 0.46 -2.97 -12.98
C GLN A 138 -0.06 -2.75 -14.40
N ALA A 139 0.47 -3.47 -15.39
CA ALA A 139 0.03 -3.36 -16.78
C ALA A 139 -1.44 -3.78 -16.95
N ALA A 140 -1.87 -4.84 -16.27
CA ALA A 140 -3.26 -5.31 -16.28
C ALA A 140 -4.22 -4.26 -15.69
N MET A 141 -3.86 -3.65 -14.55
CA MET A 141 -4.64 -2.57 -13.95
C MET A 141 -4.66 -1.31 -14.83
N ALA A 142 -3.49 -0.91 -15.35
CA ALA A 142 -3.34 0.28 -16.19
C ALA A 142 -4.17 0.19 -17.48
N LYS A 143 -4.31 -1.02 -18.05
CA LYS A 143 -5.13 -1.26 -19.24
C LYS A 143 -6.61 -0.90 -19.04
N LEU A 144 -7.13 -1.08 -17.82
CA LEU A 144 -8.51 -0.69 -17.48
C LEU A 144 -8.64 0.82 -17.20
N GLY A 145 -7.55 1.47 -16.81
CA GLY A 145 -7.55 2.89 -16.50
C GLY A 145 -8.23 3.24 -15.17
N GLY A 146 -8.16 4.53 -14.84
CA GLY A 146 -8.81 5.11 -13.66
C GLY A 146 -10.17 5.72 -13.99
N GLY A 147 -10.78 6.40 -13.02
CA GLY A 147 -12.08 7.05 -13.17
C GLY A 147 -13.20 6.33 -12.42
N ASN A 148 -14.44 6.57 -12.85
CA ASN A 148 -15.66 5.99 -12.29
C ASN A 148 -16.55 5.27 -13.32
N GLU A 149 -16.13 5.30 -14.58
CA GLU A 149 -16.84 4.66 -15.70
C GLU A 149 -16.78 3.13 -15.60
N ASP A 150 -17.73 2.47 -16.27
CA ASP A 150 -17.75 1.02 -16.36
C ASP A 150 -16.50 0.47 -17.06
N GLY A 151 -15.98 -0.65 -16.55
CA GLY A 151 -14.76 -1.27 -17.06
C GLY A 151 -13.46 -0.64 -16.55
N THR A 152 -13.51 0.46 -15.80
CA THR A 152 -12.32 1.02 -15.14
C THR A 152 -11.88 0.15 -13.96
N PHE A 153 -10.59 0.16 -13.64
CA PHE A 153 -10.06 -0.64 -12.53
C PHE A 153 -10.74 -0.32 -11.18
N PRO A 154 -10.94 0.96 -10.79
CA PRO A 154 -11.64 1.30 -9.55
C PRO A 154 -13.08 0.78 -9.52
N LYS A 155 -13.80 0.86 -10.66
CA LYS A 155 -15.16 0.33 -10.75
C LYS A 155 -15.20 -1.18 -10.58
N VAL A 156 -14.33 -1.91 -11.29
CA VAL A 156 -14.23 -3.38 -11.16
C VAL A 156 -13.84 -3.78 -9.73
N SER A 157 -12.91 -3.05 -9.11
CA SER A 157 -12.50 -3.30 -7.72
C SER A 157 -13.66 -3.10 -6.73
N SER A 158 -14.43 -2.02 -6.90
CA SER A 158 -15.64 -1.76 -6.10
C SER A 158 -16.69 -2.86 -6.28
N GLU A 159 -17.00 -3.26 -7.53
CA GLU A 159 -17.93 -4.35 -7.81
C GLU A 159 -17.50 -5.66 -7.16
N CYS A 160 -16.21 -6.00 -7.25
CA CYS A 160 -15.65 -7.17 -6.59
C CYS A 160 -15.75 -7.09 -5.05
N GLY A 161 -15.55 -5.90 -4.47
CA GLY A 161 -15.71 -5.67 -3.04
C GLY A 161 -17.17 -5.82 -2.58
N HIS A 162 -18.13 -5.24 -3.32
CA HIS A 162 -19.56 -5.39 -3.05
C HIS A 162 -20.02 -6.84 -3.20
N ALA A 163 -19.59 -7.54 -4.24
CA ALA A 163 -19.92 -8.96 -4.45
C ALA A 163 -19.31 -9.88 -3.39
N ALA A 164 -18.22 -9.45 -2.74
CA ALA A 164 -17.60 -10.16 -1.64
C ALA A 164 -18.29 -9.91 -0.28
N TYR A 165 -19.22 -8.96 -0.21
CA TYR A 165 -19.96 -8.65 1.00
C TYR A 165 -21.31 -9.39 1.02
N SER A 166 -21.51 -10.28 1.99
CA SER A 166 -22.76 -11.01 2.16
C SER A 166 -23.03 -11.32 3.63
N TRP A 167 -24.31 -11.40 4.01
CA TRP A 167 -24.72 -11.76 5.38
C TRP A 167 -24.02 -10.93 6.47
N PHE A 168 -23.85 -9.63 6.18
CA PHE A 168 -23.15 -8.67 7.02
C PHE A 168 -21.63 -8.85 7.18
N SER A 169 -21.01 -9.77 6.45
CA SER A 169 -19.57 -10.06 6.51
C SER A 169 -18.89 -9.91 5.15
N PHE A 170 -17.62 -9.48 5.18
CA PHE A 170 -16.77 -9.40 4.00
C PHE A 170 -15.99 -10.70 3.80
N HIS A 171 -15.87 -11.15 2.55
CA HIS A 171 -15.20 -12.40 2.19
C HIS A 171 -13.94 -12.09 1.36
N PRO A 172 -12.75 -12.02 1.99
CA PRO A 172 -11.49 -11.69 1.32
C PRO A 172 -11.21 -12.55 0.08
N SER A 173 -11.43 -13.87 0.19
CA SER A 173 -11.21 -14.82 -0.90
C SER A 173 -12.12 -14.59 -2.11
N SER A 174 -13.35 -14.13 -1.88
CA SER A 174 -14.31 -13.79 -2.94
C SER A 174 -13.84 -12.56 -3.73
N MET A 175 -13.37 -11.52 -3.03
CA MET A 175 -12.82 -10.33 -3.69
C MET A 175 -11.52 -10.66 -4.42
N THR A 176 -10.60 -11.41 -3.80
CA THR A 176 -9.38 -11.90 -4.46
C THR A 176 -9.71 -12.62 -5.76
N SER A 177 -10.58 -13.63 -5.70
CA SER A 177 -10.97 -14.43 -6.88
C SER A 177 -11.67 -13.58 -7.95
N CYS A 178 -12.44 -12.57 -7.55
CA CYS A 178 -13.07 -11.65 -8.48
C CYS A 178 -12.04 -10.79 -9.22
N LEU A 179 -11.08 -10.19 -8.51
CA LEU A 179 -10.02 -9.38 -9.10
C LEU A 179 -9.12 -10.18 -10.03
N GLN A 180 -8.73 -11.39 -9.63
CA GLN A 180 -7.94 -12.27 -10.50
C GLN A 180 -8.69 -12.60 -11.80
N ARG A 181 -10.00 -12.86 -11.74
CA ARG A 181 -10.80 -13.20 -12.92
C ARG A 181 -11.10 -12.00 -13.83
N ARG A 182 -11.41 -10.84 -13.24
CA ARG A 182 -11.85 -9.66 -14.01
C ARG A 182 -10.71 -8.77 -14.48
N VAL A 183 -9.64 -8.69 -13.69
CA VAL A 183 -8.47 -7.83 -13.99
C VAL A 183 -7.30 -8.66 -14.52
N GLY A 184 -7.16 -9.91 -14.09
CA GLY A 184 -6.01 -10.75 -14.48
C GLY A 184 -4.76 -10.53 -13.64
N ILE A 185 -4.90 -9.98 -12.44
CA ILE A 185 -3.78 -9.77 -11.50
C ILE A 185 -3.47 -11.01 -10.66
N SER A 186 -2.28 -11.05 -10.09
CA SER A 186 -1.80 -12.06 -9.15
C SER A 186 -2.60 -12.03 -7.83
N ALA A 187 -2.59 -13.15 -7.12
CA ALA A 187 -3.26 -13.26 -5.81
C ALA A 187 -2.64 -12.31 -4.77
N SER A 188 -1.32 -12.12 -4.81
CA SER A 188 -0.60 -11.21 -3.93
C SER A 188 -1.00 -9.75 -4.19
N CYS A 189 -1.16 -9.36 -5.46
CA CYS A 189 -1.60 -8.02 -5.81
C CYS A 189 -3.05 -7.78 -5.42
N ALA A 190 -3.93 -8.74 -5.71
CA ALA A 190 -5.33 -8.69 -5.31
C ALA A 190 -5.48 -8.54 -3.79
N ALA A 191 -4.62 -9.20 -2.98
CA ALA A 191 -4.64 -9.08 -1.53
C ALA A 191 -4.41 -7.64 -1.03
N CYS A 192 -3.72 -6.78 -1.79
CA CYS A 192 -3.56 -5.37 -1.44
C CYS A 192 -4.89 -4.60 -1.55
N PHE A 193 -5.68 -4.85 -2.57
CA PHE A 193 -7.00 -4.22 -2.75
C PHE A 193 -8.06 -4.82 -1.83
N VAL A 194 -7.90 -6.09 -1.45
CA VAL A 194 -8.74 -6.74 -0.44
C VAL A 194 -8.61 -6.05 0.91
N LYS A 195 -7.41 -5.59 1.30
CA LYS A 195 -7.21 -4.77 2.51
C LYS A 195 -7.98 -3.46 2.45
N ALA A 196 -7.99 -2.79 1.29
CA ALA A 196 -8.82 -1.59 1.10
C ALA A 196 -10.32 -1.89 1.18
N GLY A 197 -10.76 -3.01 0.59
CA GLY A 197 -12.16 -3.46 0.69
C GLY A 197 -12.58 -3.75 2.13
N GLN A 198 -11.72 -4.44 2.89
CA GLN A 198 -11.92 -4.69 4.31
C GLN A 198 -12.01 -3.39 5.11
N TYR A 199 -11.10 -2.44 4.88
CA TYR A 199 -11.16 -1.10 5.47
C TYR A 199 -12.49 -0.40 5.17
N GLY A 200 -12.95 -0.47 3.92
CA GLY A 200 -14.23 0.10 3.50
C GLY A 200 -15.42 -0.47 4.28
N VAL A 201 -15.40 -1.77 4.57
CA VAL A 201 -16.45 -2.43 5.36
C VAL A 201 -16.34 -2.11 6.86
N ASP A 202 -15.13 -1.97 7.39
CA ASP A 202 -14.91 -1.74 8.82
C ASP A 202 -15.12 -0.28 9.22
N HIS A 203 -14.77 0.67 8.34
CA HIS A 203 -14.74 2.10 8.66
C HIS A 203 -15.73 2.95 7.85
N CYS A 204 -16.05 2.54 6.62
CA CYS A 204 -16.79 3.35 5.65
C CYS A 204 -18.08 2.70 5.16
N LYS A 205 -18.59 1.73 5.92
CA LYS A 205 -19.72 0.89 5.52
C LYS A 205 -20.94 1.71 5.11
N LEU A 206 -21.29 2.72 5.88
CA LEU A 206 -22.49 3.52 5.61
C LEU A 206 -22.33 4.34 4.33
N GLN A 207 -21.14 4.88 4.11
CA GLN A 207 -20.83 5.76 3.00
C GLN A 207 -20.67 4.97 1.69
N CYS A 208 -20.05 3.80 1.76
CA CYS A 208 -19.68 3.01 0.58
C CYS A 208 -20.67 1.90 0.23
N LEU A 209 -21.31 1.25 1.21
CA LEU A 209 -22.27 0.17 0.94
C LEU A 209 -23.71 0.66 0.75
N PHE A 210 -24.10 1.73 1.45
CA PHE A 210 -25.44 2.32 1.33
C PHE A 210 -25.47 3.58 0.46
N GLY A 211 -24.32 4.13 0.09
CA GLY A 211 -24.18 5.23 -0.87
C GLY A 211 -23.62 4.77 -2.21
N SER A 212 -23.27 5.74 -3.05
CA SER A 212 -22.50 5.47 -4.27
C SER A 212 -21.03 5.26 -3.92
N TRP A 213 -20.43 4.20 -4.45
CA TRP A 213 -19.01 3.86 -4.25
C TRP A 213 -18.05 4.99 -4.68
N CYS A 214 -18.43 5.77 -5.70
CA CYS A 214 -17.66 6.88 -6.25
C CYS A 214 -18.04 8.24 -5.64
N SER A 215 -18.96 8.28 -4.65
CA SER A 215 -19.34 9.54 -4.02
C SER A 215 -18.16 10.17 -3.29
N LYS A 216 -18.19 11.50 -3.13
CA LYS A 216 -17.22 12.23 -2.30
C LYS A 216 -17.10 11.67 -0.89
N MET A 217 -18.23 11.21 -0.31
CA MET A 217 -18.27 10.66 1.04
C MET A 217 -17.62 9.28 1.14
N CYS A 218 -17.88 8.38 0.19
CA CYS A 218 -17.22 7.07 0.18
C CYS A 218 -15.73 7.22 -0.08
N LEU A 219 -15.33 7.89 -1.18
CA LEU A 219 -13.93 8.04 -1.55
C LEU A 219 -13.12 8.85 -0.51
N GLY A 220 -13.75 9.85 0.12
CA GLY A 220 -13.15 10.58 1.23
C GLY A 220 -12.93 9.72 2.46
N CYS A 221 -13.92 8.90 2.84
CA CYS A 221 -13.79 7.98 3.97
C CYS A 221 -12.74 6.88 3.68
N SER A 222 -12.74 6.30 2.49
CA SER A 222 -11.84 5.20 2.11
C SER A 222 -10.45 5.65 1.70
N ALA A 223 -10.09 6.93 1.87
CA ALA A 223 -8.80 7.47 1.46
C ALA A 223 -7.62 6.73 2.11
N GLU A 224 -7.73 6.44 3.40
CA GLU A 224 -6.68 5.69 4.12
C GLU A 224 -6.60 4.23 3.66
N GLY A 225 -7.74 3.55 3.47
CA GLY A 225 -7.77 2.22 2.86
C GLY A 225 -7.14 2.20 1.46
N THR A 226 -7.34 3.26 0.67
CA THR A 226 -6.72 3.42 -0.65
C THR A 226 -5.21 3.58 -0.55
N GLU A 227 -4.73 4.32 0.45
CA GLU A 227 -3.29 4.50 0.69
C GLU A 227 -2.62 3.20 1.16
N VAL A 228 -3.29 2.43 2.00
CA VAL A 228 -2.85 1.08 2.40
C VAL A 228 -2.73 0.17 1.16
N ALA A 229 -3.69 0.21 0.24
CA ALA A 229 -3.61 -0.56 -1.00
C ALA A 229 -2.46 -0.10 -1.90
N LYS A 230 -2.25 1.21 -2.09
CA LYS A 230 -1.13 1.75 -2.87
C LYS A 230 0.22 1.33 -2.31
N THR A 231 0.40 1.50 -1.00
CA THR A 231 1.63 1.13 -0.30
C THR A 231 1.90 -0.36 -0.41
N CYS A 232 0.86 -1.18 -0.22
CA CYS A 232 0.97 -2.64 -0.39
C CYS A 232 1.30 -3.03 -1.84
N ALA A 233 0.63 -2.41 -2.82
CA ALA A 233 0.81 -2.72 -4.23
C ALA A 233 2.25 -2.44 -4.68
N GLY A 234 2.84 -1.34 -4.20
CA GLY A 234 4.21 -0.95 -4.55
C GLY A 234 4.40 -0.59 -6.03
N VAL A 235 3.30 -0.37 -6.75
CA VAL A 235 3.24 0.01 -8.16
C VAL A 235 2.19 1.12 -8.34
N PRO A 236 2.28 1.96 -9.39
CA PRO A 236 1.22 2.89 -9.75
C PRO A 236 -0.12 2.17 -9.95
N THR A 237 -1.15 2.60 -9.23
CA THR A 237 -2.51 2.06 -9.34
C THR A 237 -3.45 3.10 -9.95
N PRO A 238 -4.39 2.70 -10.82
CA PRO A 238 -5.41 3.62 -11.33
C PRO A 238 -6.31 4.13 -10.19
N GLN A 239 -6.57 5.44 -10.17
CA GLN A 239 -7.33 6.09 -9.10
C GLN A 239 -8.80 6.25 -9.47
N ALA A 240 -9.67 6.18 -8.46
CA ALA A 240 -11.08 6.49 -8.61
C ALA A 240 -11.30 7.99 -8.85
N ALA A 241 -12.35 8.33 -9.57
CA ALA A 241 -12.85 9.71 -9.70
C ALA A 241 -14.23 9.84 -9.05
N TYR A 242 -14.62 11.07 -8.70
CA TYR A 242 -15.95 11.32 -8.17
C TYR A 242 -17.03 11.12 -9.22
N CYS A 243 -18.12 10.48 -8.81
CA CYS A 243 -19.45 10.77 -9.31
C CYS A 243 -20.14 11.79 -8.36
#